data_AF-A0A2W6BS36-F1
#
_entry.id   AF-A0A2W6BS36-F1
#
_cell.length_a   1.000
_cell.length_b   1.000
_cell.length_c   1.000
_cell.angle_alpha   90.00
_cell.angle_beta   90.00
_cell.angle_gamma   90.00
#
_symmetry.space_group_name_H-M   'P 1'
#
loop_
_entity.id
_entity.type
_entity.pdbx_description
1 polymer ?
#
loop_
_entity_poly.entity_id
_entity_poly.type
_entity_poly.pdbx_seq_one_letter_code
_entity_poly.pdbx_strand_id
1 'polypeptide(L)'
;MPTTRPRYTLTDTGHLAELLDAAQERWPEIADRKLLLLRLAEEGHSSLTGAEAQLGSQQRRARIGDALARIPSLVDCELLLSDRAWS
;
A
#
# COMPACT_ATOMS: atom_id res chain seq x y z
N MET A 1 0.38 12.19 -34.01
CA MET A 1 -0.39 11.72 -32.84
C MET A 1 -0.22 12.74 -31.72
N PRO A 2 -1.19 13.64 -31.47
CA PRO A 2 -1.12 14.52 -30.32
C PRO A 2 -1.45 13.67 -29.08
N THR A 3 -0.45 13.39 -28.25
CA THR A 3 -0.68 12.78 -26.94
C THR A 3 -1.38 13.80 -26.06
N THR A 4 -2.61 13.52 -25.62
CA THR A 4 -3.45 14.40 -24.78
C THR A 4 -2.89 14.67 -23.38
N ARG A 5 -1.79 13.99 -23.02
CA ARG A 5 -1.15 14.18 -21.70
C ARG A 5 -0.21 15.39 -21.71
N PRO A 6 -0.30 16.28 -20.71
CA PRO A 6 0.64 17.37 -20.55
C PRO A 6 2.07 16.82 -20.39
N ARG A 7 3.02 17.48 -21.06
CA ARG A 7 4.45 17.21 -20.91
C ARG A 7 5.00 18.18 -19.88
N TYR A 8 5.62 17.65 -18.85
CA TYR A 8 6.33 18.44 -17.85
C TYR A 8 7.82 18.34 -18.11
N THR A 9 8.48 19.49 -18.23
CA THR A 9 9.94 19.55 -18.25
C THR A 9 10.41 19.62 -16.81
N LEU A 10 11.33 18.72 -16.46
CA LEU A 10 12.01 18.72 -15.17
C LEU A 10 13.47 19.07 -15.40
N THR A 11 14.01 19.93 -14.54
CA THR A 11 15.39 20.37 -14.59
C THR A 11 16.13 19.83 -13.38
N ASP A 12 17.22 19.11 -13.63
CA ASP A 12 18.07 18.51 -12.61
C ASP A 12 18.83 19.59 -11.82
N THR A 13 18.14 20.19 -10.84
CA THR A 13 18.63 21.32 -10.04
C THR A 13 18.01 21.29 -8.65
N GLY A 14 18.71 21.89 -7.69
CA GLY A 14 18.24 22.01 -6.30
C GLY A 14 17.85 20.65 -5.71
N HIS A 15 16.64 20.58 -5.15
CA HIS A 15 16.17 19.38 -4.49
C HIS A 15 16.08 18.14 -5.40
N LEU A 16 15.75 18.32 -6.69
CA LEU A 16 15.70 17.18 -7.60
C LEU A 16 17.09 16.56 -7.81
N ALA A 17 18.14 17.38 -7.86
CA ALA A 17 19.51 16.90 -7.99
C ALA A 17 19.94 16.09 -6.77
N GLU A 18 19.65 16.58 -5.56
CA GLU A 18 19.95 15.87 -4.31
C GLU A 18 19.28 14.49 -4.25
N LEU A 19 18.01 14.40 -4.67
CA LEU A 19 17.28 13.13 -4.73
C LEU A 19 17.89 12.16 -5.75
N LEU A 20 18.31 12.68 -6.92
CA LEU A 20 18.93 11.87 -7.96
C LEU A 20 20.37 11.46 -7.60
N ASP A 21 21.09 12.25 -6.81
CA ASP A 21 22.40 11.89 -6.28
C ASP A 21 22.26 10.74 -5.26
N ALA A 22 21.32 10.84 -4.32
CA ALA A 22 21.03 9.75 -3.39
C ALA A 22 20.54 8.48 -4.11
N ALA A 23 19.76 8.63 -5.18
CA ALA A 23 19.35 7.50 -6.02
C ALA A 23 20.55 6.86 -6.74
N GLN A 24 21.50 7.67 -7.22
CA GLN A 24 22.73 7.19 -7.86
C GLN A 24 23.60 6.38 -6.90
N GLU A 25 23.70 6.77 -5.64
CA GLU A 25 24.41 6.01 -4.60
C GLU A 25 23.77 4.63 -4.37
N ARG A 26 22.43 4.57 -4.42
CA ARG A 26 21.67 3.33 -4.24
C ARG A 26 21.70 2.40 -5.47
N TRP A 27 21.71 2.98 -6.67
CA TRP A 27 21.72 2.28 -7.96
C TRP A 27 22.90 2.74 -8.82
N PRO A 28 24.14 2.40 -8.44
CA PRO A 28 25.35 2.87 -9.12
C PRO A 28 25.47 2.42 -10.58
N GLU A 29 24.75 1.37 -10.97
CA GLU A 29 24.71 0.83 -12.33
C GLU A 29 23.89 1.70 -13.31
N ILE A 30 23.03 2.59 -12.82
CA ILE A 30 22.18 3.45 -13.65
C ILE A 30 22.83 4.83 -13.77
N ALA A 31 23.56 5.09 -14.86
CA ALA A 31 24.23 6.37 -15.08
C ALA A 31 23.32 7.50 -15.63
N ASP A 32 22.17 7.14 -16.23
CA ASP A 32 21.25 8.13 -16.79
C ASP A 32 20.28 8.63 -15.72
N ARG A 33 20.34 9.95 -15.45
CA ARG A 33 19.46 10.65 -14.51
C ARG A 33 17.98 10.46 -14.80
N LYS A 34 17.58 10.38 -16.07
CA LYS A 34 16.19 10.13 -16.44
C LYS A 34 15.74 8.74 -16.03
N LEU A 35 16.61 7.75 -16.19
CA LEU A 35 16.33 6.38 -15.74
C LEU A 35 16.28 6.30 -14.22
N LEU A 36 17.14 7.03 -13.50
CA LEU A 36 17.05 7.15 -12.04
C LEU A 36 15.71 7.76 -11.60
N LEU A 37 15.25 8.81 -12.28
CA LEU A 37 13.96 9.42 -11.97
C LEU A 37 12.79 8.45 -12.18
N LEU A 38 12.82 7.67 -13.26
CA LEU A 38 11.83 6.61 -13.50
C LEU A 38 11.89 5.54 -12.41
N ARG A 39 13.09 5.08 -12.04
CA ARG A 39 13.30 4.07 -10.99
C ARG A 39 12.79 4.56 -9.63
N LEU A 40 13.02 5.82 -9.28
CA LEU A 40 12.48 6.45 -8.08
C LEU A 40 10.94 6.48 -8.10
N ALA A 41 10.34 6.82 -9.23
CA ALA A 41 8.87 6.84 -9.37
C ALA A 41 8.27 5.44 -9.20
N GLU A 42 8.91 4.41 -9.76
CA GLU A 42 8.51 3.01 -9.58
C GLU A 42 8.62 2.57 -8.12
N GLU A 43 9.75 2.86 -7.46
CA GLU A 43 9.96 2.53 -6.05
C GLU A 43 8.94 3.23 -5.14
N GLY A 44 8.63 4.50 -5.43
CA GLY A 44 7.58 5.26 -4.76
C GLY A 44 6.20 4.63 -4.96
N HIS A 45 5.86 4.23 -6.19
CA HIS A 45 4.59 3.57 -6.48
C HIS A 45 4.45 2.23 -5.73
N SER A 46 5.50 1.40 -5.73
CA SER A 46 5.53 0.14 -4.96
C SER A 46 5.37 0.37 -3.46
N SER A 47 5.99 1.42 -2.92
CA SER A 47 5.87 1.78 -1.50
C SER A 47 4.45 2.20 -1.12
N LEU A 48 3.80 3.00 -1.97
CA LEU A 48 2.42 3.46 -1.76
C LEU A 48 1.41 2.32 -1.85
N THR A 49 1.49 1.51 -2.91
CA THR A 49 0.59 0.36 -3.10
C THR A 49 0.75 -0.70 -2.00
N GLY A 50 1.98 -0.93 -1.53
CA GLY A 50 2.24 -1.79 -0.37
C GLY A 50 1.60 -1.25 0.91
N ALA A 51 1.71 0.05 1.16
CA ALA A 51 1.11 0.69 2.34
C ALA A 51 -0.42 0.60 2.34
N GLU A 52 -1.07 0.81 1.19
CA GLU A 52 -2.52 0.67 1.03
C GLU A 52 -2.99 -0.77 1.30
N ALA A 53 -2.26 -1.76 0.78
CA ALA A 53 -2.55 -3.18 1.06
C ALA A 53 -2.40 -3.50 2.56
N GLN A 54 -1.36 -2.95 3.20
CA GLN A 54 -1.11 -3.11 4.64
C GLN A 54 -2.27 -2.53 5.47
N LEU A 55 -2.70 -1.31 5.16
CA LEU A 55 -3.81 -0.63 5.81
C LEU A 55 -5.12 -1.39 5.62
N GLY A 56 -5.41 -1.86 4.40
CA GLY A 56 -6.57 -2.70 4.11
C GLY A 56 -6.57 -4.01 4.91
N SER A 57 -5.40 -4.65 5.03
CA SER A 57 -5.24 -5.88 5.83
C SER A 57 -5.48 -5.64 7.33
N GLN A 58 -5.05 -4.48 7.85
CA GLN A 58 -5.23 -4.10 9.24
C GLN A 58 -6.70 -3.79 9.52
N GLN A 59 -7.37 -3.02 8.65
CA GLN A 59 -8.80 -2.74 8.77
C GLN A 59 -9.66 -4.00 8.66
N ARG A 60 -9.29 -4.95 7.79
CA ARG A 60 -9.97 -6.25 7.71
C ARG A 60 -9.80 -7.04 9.01
N ARG A 61 -8.59 -7.10 9.56
CA ARG A 61 -8.31 -7.75 10.85
C ARG A 61 -9.08 -7.11 12.00
N ALA A 62 -9.12 -5.78 12.07
CA ALA A 62 -9.89 -5.04 13.06
C ALA A 62 -11.38 -5.39 12.98
N ARG A 63 -11.97 -5.36 11.78
CA ARG A 63 -13.39 -5.73 11.58
C ARG A 63 -13.69 -7.17 11.97
N ILE A 64 -12.80 -8.12 11.67
CA ILE A 64 -12.95 -9.52 12.10
C ILE A 64 -12.87 -9.60 13.63
N GLY A 65 -11.91 -8.91 14.25
CA GLY A 65 -11.79 -8.84 15.70
C GLY A 65 -13.06 -8.31 16.38
N ASP A 66 -13.59 -7.20 15.89
CA ASP A 66 -14.84 -6.59 16.39
C ASP A 66 -16.04 -7.54 16.22
N ALA A 67 -16.13 -8.23 15.08
CA ALA A 67 -17.18 -9.22 14.85
C ALA A 67 -17.06 -10.39 15.82
N LEU A 68 -15.86 -10.96 15.98
CA LEU A 68 -15.60 -12.08 16.90
C LEU A 68 -15.93 -11.71 18.35
N ALA A 69 -15.58 -10.49 18.78
CA ALA A 69 -15.89 -10.00 20.14
C ALA A 69 -17.41 -9.91 20.40
N ARG A 70 -18.21 -9.72 19.35
CA ARG A 70 -19.68 -9.64 19.46
C ARG A 70 -20.37 -10.99 19.37
N ILE A 71 -19.73 -12.05 18.87
CA ILE A 71 -20.36 -13.37 18.67
C ILE A 71 -21.06 -13.89 19.95
N PRO A 72 -20.46 -13.82 21.16
CA PRO A 72 -21.12 -14.30 22.37
C PRO A 72 -22.42 -13.55 22.72
N SER A 73 -22.61 -12.33 22.22
CA SER A 73 -23.85 -11.55 22.41
C SER A 73 -24.91 -11.81 21.34
N LEU A 74 -24.50 -12.40 20.21
CA LEU A 74 -25.37 -12.67 19.06
C LEU A 74 -25.83 -14.12 19.00
N VAL A 75 -25.21 -14.97 19.82
CA VAL A 75 -25.46 -16.41 19.87
C VAL A 75 -25.77 -16.79 21.30
N ASP A 76 -26.96 -17.35 21.52
CA ASP A 76 -27.31 -17.98 22.78
C ASP A 76 -26.64 -19.36 22.84
N CYS A 77 -25.44 -19.38 23.41
CA CYS A 77 -24.64 -20.59 23.53
C CYS A 77 -25.33 -21.66 24.38
N GLU A 78 -26.12 -21.29 25.39
CA GLU A 78 -26.83 -22.27 26.21
C GLU A 78 -27.94 -22.94 25.41
N LEU A 79 -28.67 -22.18 24.59
CA LEU A 79 -29.67 -22.74 23.69
C LEU A 79 -29.03 -23.67 22.65
N LEU A 80 -27.95 -23.26 21.99
CA LEU A 80 -27.27 -24.07 20.98
C LEU A 80 -26.65 -25.37 21.52
N LEU A 81 -26.23 -25.37 22.78
CA LEU A 81 -25.68 -26.54 23.47
C LEU A 81 -26.77 -27.42 24.10
N SER A 82 -28.04 -27.00 24.06
CA SER A 82 -29.14 -27.80 24.56
C SER A 82 -29.61 -28.84 23.54
N ASP A 83 -30.11 -29.98 24.02
CA ASP A 83 -30.70 -31.03 23.17
C ASP A 83 -31.89 -30.54 22.33
N ARG A 84 -32.51 -29.40 22.71
CA ARG A 84 -33.63 -28.78 21.99
C ARG A 84 -33.22 -28.06 20.71
N ALA A 85 -31.95 -27.72 20.54
CA ALA A 85 -31.49 -27.01 19.35
C ALA A 85 -31.40 -27.91 18.10
N TRP A 86 -31.39 -29.24 18.29
CA TRP A 86 -31.08 -30.22 17.23
C TRP A 86 -32.15 -31.30 17.04
N SER A 87 -33.28 -31.21 17.74
CA SER A 87 -34.46 -32.06 17.53
C SER A 87 -35.39 -31.48 16.48
#